data_AF-A0A2P6TMA6-F1
#
_entry.id   AF-A0A2P6TMA6-F1
#
_cell.length_a   1.000
_cell.length_b   1.000
_cell.length_c   1.000
_cell.angle_alpha   90.00
_cell.angle_beta   90.00
_cell.angle_gamma   90.00
#
_symmetry.space_group_name_H-M   'P 1'
#
loop_
_entity.id
_entity.type
_entity.pdbx_description
1 polymer ?
#
loop_
_entity_poly.entity_id
_entity_poly.type
_entity_poly.pdbx_seq_one_letter_code
_entity_poly.pdbx_strand_id
1 'polypeptide(L)'
;MPEAALSNPESLPPSLTALALNPVPVRPDGTGAIPPQILHMPFLQRLELLEGEGLHGLEESLQQLTQLTYLSLTDTHLDHLPPSMSALCNLRQLHLFNPNHAQAQEPDLSFLSVLARLQMLDVSLHSGMQQAPPQLAQLTNLVVLHLEETPLEALPGSLSSLVHLQVLGAAYTAVPVAACFGQD
;
A
#
# COMPACT_ATOMS: atom_id res chain seq x y z
N MET A 1 -18.95 6.98 9.41
CA MET A 1 -19.36 5.95 10.39
C MET A 1 -18.13 5.06 10.56
N PRO A 2 -17.66 4.73 11.77
CA PRO A 2 -16.52 3.84 11.89
C PRO A 2 -17.00 2.46 11.45
N GLU A 3 -16.47 1.95 10.33
CA GLU A 3 -16.55 0.51 10.06
C GLU A 3 -15.81 -0.15 11.21
N ALA A 4 -16.54 -0.94 12.02
CA ALA A 4 -15.97 -1.60 13.17
C ALA A 4 -14.89 -2.56 12.65
N ALA A 5 -13.63 -2.18 12.82
CA ALA A 5 -12.51 -3.05 12.52
C ALA A 5 -12.72 -4.37 13.25
N LEU A 6 -12.68 -5.48 12.51
CA LEU A 6 -13.01 -6.77 13.09
C LEU A 6 -11.85 -7.22 13.96
N SER A 7 -11.94 -6.94 15.25
CA SER A 7 -11.06 -7.53 16.26
C SER A 7 -11.27 -9.04 16.40
N ASN A 8 -12.36 -9.59 15.85
CA ASN A 8 -12.60 -11.03 15.83
C ASN A 8 -13.11 -11.53 14.44
N PRO A 9 -12.24 -12.13 13.61
CA PRO A 9 -12.61 -12.67 12.31
C PRO A 9 -13.51 -13.92 12.38
N GLU A 10 -13.76 -14.50 13.58
CA GLU A 10 -14.71 -15.61 13.76
C GLU A 10 -16.17 -15.28 13.37
N SER A 11 -16.52 -14.00 13.26
CA SER A 11 -17.89 -13.56 12.96
C SER A 11 -18.22 -13.53 11.46
N LEU A 12 -17.23 -13.65 10.57
CA LEU A 12 -17.45 -13.57 9.13
C LEU A 12 -17.69 -14.97 8.54
N PRO A 13 -18.89 -15.25 7.99
CA PRO A 13 -19.09 -16.49 7.25
C PRO A 13 -18.24 -16.46 5.97
N PRO A 14 -17.55 -17.57 5.61
CA PRO A 14 -16.66 -17.66 4.43
C PRO A 14 -17.32 -17.23 3.11
N SER A 15 -18.65 -17.30 3.04
CA SER A 15 -19.47 -16.98 1.87
C SER A 15 -19.75 -15.49 1.66
N LEU A 16 -19.64 -14.63 2.69
CA LEU A 16 -19.83 -13.18 2.54
C LEU A 16 -18.53 -12.45 2.13
N THR A 17 -17.38 -13.02 2.49
CA THR A 17 -16.06 -12.39 2.31
C THR A 17 -15.50 -12.55 0.89
N ALA A 18 -15.88 -13.62 0.19
CA ALA A 18 -15.49 -13.86 -1.22
C ALA A 18 -16.12 -12.89 -2.23
N LEU A 19 -17.08 -12.06 -1.80
CA LEU A 19 -17.85 -11.11 -2.63
C LEU A 19 -17.89 -9.70 -2.06
N ALA A 20 -17.17 -9.42 -0.96
CA ALA A 20 -17.36 -8.18 -0.21
C ALA A 20 -17.00 -6.94 -1.04
N LEU A 21 -18.03 -6.16 -1.44
CA LEU A 21 -18.10 -4.69 -1.67
C LEU A 21 -17.01 -3.86 -1.01
N ASN A 22 -16.73 -4.21 0.24
CA ASN A 22 -15.97 -3.39 1.15
C ASN A 22 -14.63 -4.06 1.47
N PRO A 23 -13.60 -3.27 1.78
CA PRO A 23 -12.39 -3.77 2.43
C PRO A 23 -12.75 -4.55 3.69
N VAL A 24 -12.05 -5.65 3.94
CA VAL A 24 -12.15 -6.37 5.21
C VAL A 24 -11.14 -5.77 6.17
N PRO A 25 -11.57 -5.00 7.19
CA PRO A 25 -10.65 -4.44 8.16
C PRO A 25 -10.20 -5.53 9.14
N VAL A 26 -8.90 -5.71 9.24
CA VAL A 26 -8.22 -6.70 10.07
C VAL A 26 -7.27 -5.96 10.99
N ARG A 27 -7.38 -6.23 12.28
CA ARG A 27 -6.39 -5.77 13.26
C ARG A 27 -5.49 -6.95 13.60
N PRO A 28 -4.16 -6.83 13.45
CA PRO A 28 -3.22 -7.82 13.95
C PRO A 28 -3.43 -8.03 15.44
N ASP A 29 -3.11 -9.22 15.92
CA ASP A 29 -3.13 -9.45 17.36
C ASP A 29 -1.98 -8.69 18.08
N GLY A 30 -1.97 -8.72 19.41
CA GLY A 30 -0.92 -8.06 20.20
C GLY A 30 0.49 -8.62 20.00
N THR A 31 0.67 -9.60 19.11
CA THR A 31 1.97 -10.15 18.69
C THR A 31 2.36 -9.73 17.27
N GLY A 32 1.53 -8.92 16.61
CA GLY A 32 1.71 -8.50 15.21
C GLY A 32 1.30 -9.58 14.20
N ALA A 33 0.75 -10.72 14.63
CA ALA A 33 0.38 -11.79 13.73
C ALA A 33 -0.95 -11.49 13.02
N ILE A 34 -0.97 -11.80 11.73
CA ILE A 34 -2.21 -11.79 10.95
C ILE A 34 -3.03 -13.03 11.33
N PRO A 35 -4.33 -12.88 11.63
CA PRO A 35 -5.18 -14.01 11.96
C PRO A 35 -5.11 -15.12 10.89
N PRO A 36 -4.81 -16.38 11.26
CA PRO A 36 -4.62 -17.48 10.31
C PRO A 36 -5.88 -17.78 9.48
N GLN A 37 -7.05 -17.28 9.87
CA GLN A 37 -8.30 -17.38 9.11
C GLN A 37 -8.21 -16.66 7.77
N ILE A 38 -7.40 -15.58 7.65
CA ILE A 38 -7.20 -14.85 6.40
C ILE A 38 -6.47 -15.72 5.37
N LEU A 39 -5.58 -16.61 5.83
CA LEU A 39 -4.92 -17.63 4.99
C LEU A 39 -5.93 -18.57 4.33
N HIS A 40 -7.09 -18.79 4.96
CA HIS A 40 -8.14 -19.65 4.46
C HIS A 40 -9.11 -18.93 3.49
N MET A 41 -8.80 -17.68 3.11
CA MET A 41 -9.62 -16.87 2.19
C MET A 41 -8.88 -16.54 0.89
N PRO A 42 -8.52 -17.54 0.04
CA PRO A 42 -7.73 -17.32 -1.17
C PRO A 42 -8.44 -16.45 -2.23
N PHE A 43 -9.76 -16.26 -2.10
CA PHE A 43 -10.58 -15.42 -2.99
C PHE A 43 -10.78 -14.00 -2.46
N LEU A 44 -10.08 -13.60 -1.40
CA LEU A 44 -10.19 -12.25 -0.84
C LEU A 44 -9.74 -11.22 -1.87
N GLN A 45 -10.61 -10.26 -2.19
CA GLN A 45 -10.32 -9.21 -3.18
C GLN A 45 -9.91 -7.88 -2.55
N ARG A 46 -10.32 -7.63 -1.30
CA ARG A 46 -10.02 -6.38 -0.61
C ARG A 46 -9.66 -6.64 0.84
N LEU A 47 -8.47 -6.23 1.24
CA LEU A 47 -7.94 -6.37 2.59
C LEU A 47 -7.50 -5.01 3.11
N GLU A 48 -7.81 -4.73 4.37
CA GLU A 48 -7.33 -3.56 5.08
C GLU A 48 -6.74 -4.03 6.41
N LEU A 49 -5.46 -3.76 6.62
CA LEU A 49 -4.76 -4.02 7.87
C LEU A 49 -4.59 -2.69 8.61
N LEU A 50 -5.06 -2.67 9.85
CA LEU A 50 -5.12 -1.48 10.71
C LEU A 50 -4.34 -1.73 11.99
N GLU A 51 -3.58 -0.73 12.44
CA GLU A 51 -3.03 -0.65 13.81
C GLU A 51 -2.27 -1.94 14.21
N GLY A 52 -1.08 -2.13 13.64
CA GLY A 52 -0.22 -3.28 13.89
C GLY A 52 1.17 -2.86 14.32
N GLU A 53 1.73 -3.49 15.35
CA GLU A 53 3.14 -3.36 15.70
C GLU A 53 3.87 -4.59 15.17
N GLY A 54 4.83 -4.41 14.25
CA GLY A 54 5.69 -5.49 13.76
C GLY A 54 4.91 -6.68 13.17
N LEU A 55 4.35 -6.54 11.95
CA LEU A 55 3.55 -7.57 11.30
C LEU A 55 4.32 -8.87 10.99
N HIS A 56 4.52 -9.71 11.98
CA HIS A 56 5.12 -11.02 11.84
C HIS A 56 4.14 -11.97 11.11
N GLY A 57 4.59 -12.60 10.01
CA GLY A 57 3.76 -13.53 9.22
C GLY A 57 2.93 -12.89 8.10
N LEU A 58 3.06 -11.58 7.87
CA LEU A 58 2.56 -10.92 6.63
C LEU A 58 3.14 -11.60 5.39
N GLU A 59 4.37 -12.10 5.47
CA GLU A 59 5.06 -12.76 4.38
C GLU A 59 4.28 -13.97 3.82
N GLU A 60 4.00 -14.96 4.68
CA GLU A 60 3.22 -16.16 4.30
C GLU A 60 1.79 -15.81 3.90
N SER A 61 1.20 -14.80 4.56
CA SER A 61 -0.19 -14.40 4.32
C SER A 61 -0.39 -13.82 2.92
N LEU A 62 0.42 -12.84 2.53
CA LEU A 62 0.27 -12.19 1.23
C LEU A 62 0.57 -13.11 0.05
N GLN A 63 1.41 -14.13 0.26
CA GLN A 63 1.73 -15.11 -0.79
C GLN A 63 0.50 -15.91 -1.24
N GLN A 64 -0.48 -16.11 -0.36
CA GLN A 64 -1.70 -16.87 -0.65
C GLN A 64 -2.84 -16.01 -1.22
N LEU A 65 -2.84 -14.71 -0.94
CA LEU A 65 -3.92 -13.77 -1.29
C LEU A 65 -3.79 -13.22 -2.73
N THR A 66 -3.53 -14.10 -3.69
CA THR A 66 -3.25 -13.73 -5.10
C THR A 66 -4.41 -13.06 -5.82
N GLN A 67 -5.64 -13.13 -5.30
CA GLN A 67 -6.84 -12.49 -5.87
C GLN A 67 -7.07 -11.06 -5.36
N LEU A 68 -6.19 -10.53 -4.49
CA LEU A 68 -6.31 -9.17 -3.99
C LEU A 68 -6.24 -8.13 -5.11
N THR A 69 -7.18 -7.21 -5.07
CA THR A 69 -7.28 -6.03 -5.94
C THR A 69 -7.13 -4.74 -5.15
N TYR A 70 -7.39 -4.77 -3.84
CA TYR A 70 -7.22 -3.66 -2.91
C TYR A 70 -6.46 -4.14 -1.68
N LEU A 71 -5.41 -3.42 -1.32
CA LEU A 71 -4.69 -3.61 -0.06
C LEU A 71 -4.46 -2.25 0.60
N SER A 72 -4.85 -2.13 1.86
CA SER A 72 -4.47 -1.01 2.71
C SER A 72 -3.65 -1.51 3.89
N LEU A 73 -2.47 -0.92 4.10
CA LEU A 73 -1.60 -1.11 5.25
C LEU A 73 -1.49 0.23 5.96
N THR A 74 -2.45 0.50 6.84
CA THR A 74 -2.61 1.78 7.52
C THR A 74 -2.18 1.65 8.97
N ASP A 75 -1.23 2.49 9.37
CA ASP A 75 -0.73 2.54 10.75
C ASP A 75 -0.21 1.18 11.25
N THR A 76 0.48 0.46 10.37
CA THR A 76 1.01 -0.88 10.65
C THR A 76 2.46 -0.87 11.12
N HIS A 77 3.03 0.32 11.39
CA HIS A 77 4.41 0.52 11.88
C HIS A 77 5.44 -0.38 11.20
N LEU A 78 5.24 -0.60 9.89
CA LEU A 78 6.07 -1.50 9.11
C LEU A 78 7.35 -0.77 8.72
N ASP A 79 8.48 -1.21 9.27
CA ASP A 79 9.81 -0.75 8.81
C ASP A 79 10.06 -1.15 7.35
N HIS A 80 9.63 -2.36 6.98
CA HIS A 80 9.78 -2.92 5.64
C HIS A 80 8.53 -3.69 5.20
N LEU A 81 8.19 -3.57 3.93
CA LEU A 81 7.18 -4.42 3.29
C LEU A 81 7.81 -5.74 2.85
N PRO A 82 7.14 -6.88 3.05
CA PRO A 82 7.73 -8.18 2.77
C PRO A 82 7.85 -8.42 1.26
N PRO A 83 8.83 -9.24 0.82
CA PRO A 83 9.00 -9.59 -0.59
C PRO A 83 7.74 -10.22 -1.21
N SER A 84 6.89 -10.85 -0.39
CA SER A 84 5.63 -11.45 -0.80
C SER A 84 4.59 -10.46 -1.35
N MET A 85 4.78 -9.15 -1.19
CA MET A 85 4.02 -8.12 -1.93
C MET A 85 4.05 -8.37 -3.44
N SER A 86 5.13 -8.99 -3.92
CA SER A 86 5.31 -9.36 -5.33
C SER A 86 4.30 -10.42 -5.83
N ALA A 87 3.67 -11.17 -4.92
CA ALA A 87 2.65 -12.17 -5.27
C ALA A 87 1.30 -11.55 -5.63
N LEU A 88 1.07 -10.27 -5.28
CA LEU A 88 -0.20 -9.56 -5.46
C LEU A 88 -0.34 -9.00 -6.88
N CYS A 89 -0.08 -9.80 -7.91
CA CYS A 89 -0.05 -9.35 -9.31
C CYS A 89 -1.39 -8.82 -9.84
N ASN A 90 -2.50 -9.05 -9.12
CA ASN A 90 -3.83 -8.54 -9.43
C ASN A 90 -4.17 -7.21 -8.76
N LEU A 91 -3.27 -6.67 -7.93
CA LEU A 91 -3.50 -5.46 -7.17
C LEU A 91 -3.76 -4.26 -8.08
N ARG A 92 -4.81 -3.50 -7.75
CA ARG A 92 -5.21 -2.27 -8.44
C ARG A 92 -5.09 -1.04 -7.56
N GLN A 93 -5.30 -1.19 -6.25
CA GLN A 93 -5.23 -0.12 -5.28
C GLN A 93 -4.34 -0.57 -4.14
N LEU A 94 -3.31 0.23 -3.84
CA LEU A 94 -2.39 0.01 -2.75
C LEU A 94 -2.29 1.29 -1.92
N HIS A 95 -2.62 1.19 -0.65
CA HIS A 95 -2.44 2.25 0.33
C HIS A 95 -1.41 1.82 1.35
N LEU A 96 -0.34 2.60 1.47
CA LEU A 96 0.73 2.46 2.44
C LEU A 96 0.79 3.79 3.17
N PHE A 97 0.35 3.84 4.42
CA PHE A 97 0.24 5.11 5.13
C PHE A 97 0.57 4.89 6.60
N ASN A 98 1.60 5.57 7.11
CA ASN A 98 2.09 5.42 8.48
C ASN A 98 2.25 6.79 9.16
N PRO A 99 1.15 7.40 9.64
CA PRO A 99 1.11 8.79 10.12
C PRO A 99 1.99 9.03 11.35
N ASN A 100 2.18 8.00 12.18
CA ASN A 100 2.85 8.12 13.49
C ASN A 100 4.32 7.69 13.45
N HIS A 101 4.86 7.31 12.29
CA HIS A 101 6.20 6.74 12.19
C HIS A 101 7.27 7.82 11.96
N ALA A 102 7.59 8.58 13.02
CA ALA A 102 8.47 9.75 12.98
C ALA A 102 9.98 9.45 12.76
N GLN A 103 10.40 8.17 12.87
CA GLN A 103 11.78 7.72 12.62
C GLN A 103 11.83 6.61 11.54
N ALA A 104 10.93 6.67 10.56
CA ALA A 104 10.85 5.65 9.52
C ALA A 104 12.12 5.66 8.64
N GLN A 105 12.69 4.48 8.42
CA GLN A 105 13.66 4.26 7.35
C GLN A 105 12.99 4.45 5.97
N GLU A 106 13.77 4.66 4.91
CA GLU A 106 13.23 4.63 3.54
C GLU A 106 12.51 3.30 3.29
N PRO A 107 11.23 3.32 2.84
CA PRO A 107 10.50 2.09 2.57
C PRO A 107 11.09 1.37 1.36
N ASP A 108 11.32 0.06 1.48
CA ASP A 108 11.64 -0.78 0.32
C ASP A 108 10.38 -0.99 -0.54
N LEU A 109 10.37 -0.37 -1.71
CA LEU A 109 9.29 -0.41 -2.68
C LEU A 109 9.68 -1.18 -3.96
N SER A 110 10.69 -2.06 -3.89
CA SER A 110 11.18 -2.85 -5.02
C SER A 110 10.10 -3.74 -5.68
N PHE A 111 9.12 -4.21 -4.89
CA PHE A 111 7.99 -5.02 -5.35
C PHE A 111 7.05 -4.28 -6.32
N LEU A 112 7.07 -2.93 -6.36
CA LEU A 112 6.24 -2.16 -7.29
C LEU A 112 6.49 -2.55 -8.76
N SER A 113 7.70 -3.02 -9.08
CA SER A 113 8.07 -3.48 -10.42
C SER A 113 7.17 -4.59 -10.99
N VAL A 114 6.55 -5.41 -10.13
CA VAL A 114 5.69 -6.52 -10.57
C VAL A 114 4.20 -6.21 -10.49
N LEU A 115 3.82 -5.08 -9.89
CA LEU A 115 2.42 -4.65 -9.75
C LEU A 115 1.92 -3.92 -11.00
N ALA A 116 2.05 -4.57 -12.16
CA ALA A 116 1.74 -3.97 -13.47
C ALA A 116 0.27 -3.53 -13.64
N ARG A 117 -0.64 -4.03 -12.80
CA ARG A 117 -2.08 -3.71 -12.81
C ARG A 117 -2.47 -2.56 -11.87
N LEU A 118 -1.51 -2.00 -11.13
CA LEU A 118 -1.78 -0.97 -10.15
C LEU A 118 -2.29 0.30 -10.84
N GLN A 119 -3.40 0.84 -10.33
CA GLN A 119 -4.10 2.02 -10.82
C GLN A 119 -4.07 3.16 -9.79
N MET A 120 -3.97 2.83 -8.50
CA MET A 120 -3.84 3.79 -7.42
C MET A 120 -2.73 3.34 -6.47
N LEU A 121 -1.82 4.26 -6.18
CA LEU A 121 -0.77 4.09 -5.19
C LEU A 121 -0.80 5.30 -4.26
N ASP A 122 -0.94 5.02 -2.98
CA ASP A 122 -0.79 6.00 -1.92
C ASP A 122 0.38 5.57 -1.03
N VAL A 123 1.43 6.40 -0.98
CA VAL A 123 2.59 6.23 -0.10
C VAL A 123 2.83 7.50 0.72
N SER A 124 1.76 8.24 1.02
CA SER A 124 1.81 9.46 1.81
C SER A 124 2.26 9.21 3.26
N LEU A 125 2.70 10.25 3.95
CA LEU A 125 3.18 10.21 5.35
C LEU A 125 4.33 9.23 5.61
N HIS A 126 5.22 9.03 4.64
CA HIS A 126 6.48 8.35 4.88
C HIS A 126 7.59 9.35 5.17
N SER A 127 7.83 9.61 6.46
CA SER A 127 8.83 10.56 6.96
C SER A 127 10.28 10.28 6.54
N GLY A 128 10.56 9.05 6.08
CA GLY A 128 11.87 8.64 5.55
C GLY A 128 12.03 8.74 4.04
N MET A 129 10.96 8.93 3.25
CA MET A 129 11.01 8.83 1.78
C MET A 129 11.60 10.10 1.14
N GLN A 130 12.93 10.17 1.04
CA GLN A 130 13.64 11.30 0.42
C GLN A 130 13.71 11.19 -1.11
N GLN A 131 13.69 9.96 -1.63
CA GLN A 131 13.70 9.66 -3.06
C GLN A 131 12.53 8.73 -3.41
N ALA A 132 11.90 9.00 -4.56
CA ALA A 132 10.89 8.10 -5.08
C ALA A 132 11.58 6.93 -5.82
N PRO A 133 11.11 5.69 -5.65
CA PRO A 133 11.78 4.53 -6.22
C PRO A 133 11.68 4.54 -7.75
N PRO A 134 12.75 4.16 -8.48
CA PRO A 134 12.73 4.12 -9.95
C PRO A 134 11.67 3.14 -10.50
N GLN A 135 11.22 2.17 -9.71
CA GLN A 135 10.16 1.22 -10.03
C GLN A 135 8.82 1.88 -10.28
N LEU A 136 8.56 3.10 -9.77
CA LEU A 136 7.35 3.86 -10.12
C LEU A 136 7.19 4.00 -11.63
N ALA A 137 8.28 4.12 -12.38
CA ALA A 137 8.30 4.18 -13.85
C ALA A 137 7.58 3.02 -14.55
N GLN A 138 7.50 1.87 -13.87
CA GLN A 138 6.99 0.62 -14.43
C GLN A 138 5.47 0.49 -14.25
N LEU A 139 4.87 1.33 -13.39
CA LEU A 139 3.44 1.34 -13.09
C LEU A 139 2.66 2.07 -14.20
N THR A 140 2.81 1.65 -15.45
CA THR A 140 2.24 2.35 -16.62
C THR A 140 0.71 2.48 -16.60
N ASN A 141 0.00 1.65 -15.81
CA ASN A 141 -1.45 1.72 -15.61
C ASN A 141 -1.88 2.65 -14.46
N LEU A 142 -0.95 3.31 -13.78
CA LEU A 142 -1.24 4.17 -12.64
C LEU A 142 -2.01 5.41 -13.07
N VAL A 143 -3.12 5.67 -12.38
CA VAL A 143 -4.03 6.80 -12.61
C VAL A 143 -3.94 7.82 -11.49
N VAL A 144 -3.73 7.33 -10.26
CA VAL A 144 -3.65 8.15 -9.04
C VAL A 144 -2.36 7.80 -8.29
N LEU A 145 -1.56 8.83 -7.99
CA LEU A 145 -0.35 8.73 -7.17
C LEU A 145 -0.40 9.78 -6.07
N HIS A 146 -0.34 9.34 -4.82
CA HIS A 146 -0.27 10.21 -3.64
C HIS A 146 1.08 10.03 -2.94
N LEU A 147 1.78 11.15 -2.76
CA LEU A 147 3.11 11.29 -2.16
C LEU A 147 3.11 12.38 -1.08
N GLU A 148 1.93 12.79 -0.60
CA GLU A 148 1.78 13.89 0.33
C GLU A 148 2.56 13.66 1.63
N GLU A 149 3.09 14.75 2.18
CA GLU A 149 3.78 14.73 3.48
C GLU A 149 4.95 13.73 3.54
N THR A 150 5.66 13.55 2.42
CA THR A 150 6.94 12.86 2.34
C THR A 150 8.07 13.88 2.18
N PRO A 151 9.28 13.70 2.75
CA PRO A 151 10.39 14.64 2.57
C PRO A 151 11.05 14.52 1.18
N LEU A 152 10.27 14.13 0.17
CA LEU A 152 10.74 13.86 -1.17
C LEU A 152 11.39 15.11 -1.78
N GLU A 153 12.67 15.01 -2.15
CA GLU A 153 13.45 16.17 -2.65
C GLU A 153 13.20 16.42 -4.15
N ALA A 154 12.93 15.36 -4.90
CA ALA A 154 12.66 15.43 -6.32
C ALA A 154 11.69 14.34 -6.75
N LEU A 155 10.80 14.70 -7.68
CA LEU A 155 10.06 13.70 -8.45
C LEU A 155 11.02 13.07 -9.48
N PRO A 156 10.99 11.74 -9.66
CA PRO A 156 11.88 11.11 -10.62
C PRO A 156 11.40 11.47 -12.03
N GLY A 157 12.34 11.76 -12.94
CA GLY A 157 12.02 12.06 -14.35
C GLY A 157 11.23 10.93 -15.04
N SER A 158 11.26 9.74 -14.46
CA SER A 158 10.49 8.58 -14.88
C SER A 158 8.98 8.67 -14.62
N LEU A 159 8.48 9.69 -13.91
CA LEU A 159 7.03 9.96 -13.87
C LEU A 159 6.45 10.25 -15.26
N SER A 160 7.28 10.73 -16.20
CA SER A 160 6.88 10.89 -17.60
C SER A 160 6.44 9.58 -18.28
N SER A 161 6.84 8.42 -17.75
CA SER A 161 6.43 7.10 -18.21
C SER A 161 5.00 6.73 -17.78
N LEU A 162 4.42 7.44 -16.81
CA LEU A 162 3.07 7.19 -16.29
C LEU A 162 2.01 7.83 -17.19
N VAL A 163 1.86 7.30 -18.40
CA VAL A 163 1.00 7.87 -19.47
C VAL A 163 -0.49 7.95 -19.12
N HIS A 164 -0.93 7.23 -18.09
CA HIS A 164 -2.32 7.21 -17.61
C HIS A 164 -2.54 8.02 -16.33
N LEU A 165 -1.50 8.66 -15.78
CA LEU A 165 -1.59 9.41 -14.54
C LEU A 165 -2.46 10.65 -14.73
N GLN A 166 -3.47 10.79 -13.89
CA GLN A 166 -4.43 11.89 -13.89
C GLN A 166 -4.35 12.72 -12.61
N VAL A 167 -4.00 12.09 -11.50
CA VAL A 167 -3.92 12.72 -10.18
C VAL A 167 -2.54 12.46 -9.59
N LEU A 168 -1.83 13.55 -9.28
CA LEU A 168 -0.58 13.54 -8.53
C LEU A 168 -0.74 14.40 -7.28
N GLY A 169 -0.79 13.76 -6.12
CA GLY A 169 -0.68 14.37 -4.81
C GLY A 169 0.79 14.47 -4.42
N ALA A 170 1.31 15.67 -4.22
CA ALA A 170 2.70 15.91 -3.78
C ALA A 170 2.78 17.13 -2.83
N ALA A 171 1.68 17.43 -2.16
CA ALA A 171 1.61 18.51 -1.18
C ALA A 171 2.55 18.22 0.00
N TYR A 172 3.13 19.27 0.57
CA TYR A 172 4.06 19.16 1.71
C TYR A 172 5.27 18.24 1.45
N THR A 173 5.70 18.14 0.19
CA THR A 173 7.00 17.56 -0.18
C THR A 173 8.09 18.63 -0.24
N ALA A 174 9.36 18.20 -0.24
CA ALA A 174 10.50 19.10 -0.46
C ALA A 174 10.75 19.39 -1.94
N VAL A 175 9.93 18.84 -2.85
CA VAL A 175 10.04 19.02 -4.29
C VAL A 175 9.82 20.50 -4.63
N PRO A 176 10.80 21.18 -5.25
CA PRO A 176 10.61 22.56 -5.66
C PRO A 176 9.51 22.64 -6.72
N VAL A 177 8.56 23.56 -6.54
CA VAL A 177 7.37 23.76 -7.40
C VAL A 177 7.73 23.91 -8.89
N ALA A 178 8.94 24.38 -9.20
CA ALA A 178 9.46 24.53 -10.55
C ALA A 178 9.81 23.20 -11.25
N ALA A 179 10.06 22.11 -10.51
CA ALA A 179 10.41 20.80 -11.08
C ALA A 179 9.18 19.99 -11.52
N CYS A 180 7.98 20.34 -11.05
CA CYS A 180 6.73 19.64 -11.36
C CYS A 180 6.17 19.98 -12.75
N PHE A 181 6.59 21.10 -13.32
CA PHE A 181 6.26 21.50 -14.68
C PHE A 181 7.57 21.61 -15.43
N GLY A 182 7.84 20.66 -16.33
CA GLY A 182 8.95 20.81 -17.27
C GLY A 182 8.80 22.14 -18.00
N GLN A 183 9.57 23.14 -17.59
CA GLN A 183 9.82 24.31 -18.41
C GLN A 183 10.86 23.89 -19.45
N ASP A 184 10.50 24.17 -20.70
CA ASP A 184 11.16 23.83 -21.97
C ASP A 184 12.70 23.80 -21.97
#